data_AF-A0A1H3RVT5-F1
#
_entry.id   AF-A0A1H3RVT5-F1
#
_cell.length_a   1.000
_cell.length_b   1.000
_cell.length_c   1.000
_cell.angle_alpha   90.00
_cell.angle_beta   90.00
_cell.angle_gamma   90.00
#
_symmetry.space_group_name_H-M   'P 1'
#
loop_
_entity.id
_entity.type
_entity.pdbx_description
1 polymer ?
#
loop_
_entity_poly.entity_id
_entity_poly.type
_entity_poly.pdbx_seq_one_letter_code
_entity_poly.pdbx_strand_id
1 'polypeptide(L)'
;MDRPEGSIELKDLRIAVARARLHGWLYEDAGGEPRWSIEVDGRPHRFGDDALAQELSPRFYDESLPLRIGDWRQLEQQHCRFRWHDDEDEGDSLPTLYLCSHLSLPLSELSLGARDGRRFALQWSGLADANWDEDYGRAMPFRIELQIPFVEQEVRFWQRGDGEDVEAAARAILRKRGLADAHLRYREYRRFRDDPGDEHYRLVRAFFDPVE
;
A
#
# COMPACT_ATOMS: atom_id res chain seq x y z
N MET A 1 -10.37 16.39 4.70
CA MET A 1 -10.00 15.16 3.95
C MET A 1 -10.57 15.33 2.56
N ASP A 2 -9.71 15.73 1.61
CA ASP A 2 -10.11 15.77 0.20
C ASP A 2 -10.40 14.36 -0.28
N ARG A 3 -11.53 14.18 -0.95
CA ARG A 3 -11.83 12.92 -1.63
C ARG A 3 -10.84 12.77 -2.80
N PRO A 4 -10.25 11.57 -3.01
CA PRO A 4 -9.46 11.34 -4.21
C PRO A 4 -10.36 11.52 -5.44
N GLU A 5 -10.01 12.45 -6.31
CA GLU A 5 -10.62 12.58 -7.63
C GLU A 5 -9.96 11.54 -8.54
N GLY A 6 -10.72 10.55 -8.98
CA GLY A 6 -10.22 9.45 -9.78
C GLY A 6 -11.28 8.37 -10.01
N SER A 7 -11.05 7.54 -11.02
CA SER A 7 -11.85 6.35 -11.29
C SER A 7 -10.97 5.15 -11.54
N ILE A 8 -11.48 3.99 -11.17
CA ILE A 8 -11.00 2.68 -11.60
C ILE A 8 -11.81 2.32 -12.84
N GLU A 9 -11.13 2.14 -13.96
CA GLU A 9 -11.68 1.49 -15.14
C GLU A 9 -11.38 -0.01 -15.01
N LEU A 10 -12.40 -0.86 -15.06
CA LEU A 10 -12.28 -2.32 -14.97
C LEU A 10 -13.19 -2.93 -16.02
N LYS A 11 -12.61 -3.51 -17.08
CA LYS A 11 -13.30 -3.94 -18.29
C LYS A 11 -14.12 -2.78 -18.88
N ASP A 12 -15.44 -2.86 -18.80
CA ASP A 12 -16.42 -1.88 -19.28
C ASP A 12 -16.98 -1.00 -18.15
N LEU A 13 -16.55 -1.21 -16.91
CA LEU A 13 -17.00 -0.45 -15.74
C LEU A 13 -16.10 0.75 -15.47
N ARG A 14 -16.73 1.83 -15.01
CA ARG A 14 -16.06 2.99 -14.43
C ARG A 14 -16.54 3.23 -13.00
N ILE A 15 -15.66 2.94 -12.06
CA ILE A 15 -15.96 2.93 -10.62
C ILE A 15 -15.25 4.12 -9.98
N ALA A 16 -16.00 4.97 -9.27
CA ALA A 16 -15.39 6.10 -8.56
C ALA A 16 -14.50 5.60 -7.42
N VAL A 17 -13.35 6.26 -7.21
CA VAL A 17 -12.45 5.92 -6.10
C VAL A 17 -13.07 6.37 -4.77
N ALA A 18 -13.05 5.50 -3.77
CA ALA A 18 -13.44 5.78 -2.39
C ALA A 18 -12.24 6.27 -1.57
N ARG A 19 -11.10 5.59 -1.71
CA ARG A 19 -9.86 5.86 -0.99
C ARG A 19 -8.66 5.46 -1.85
N ALA A 20 -7.57 6.21 -1.75
CA ALA A 20 -6.29 5.83 -2.32
C ALA A 20 -5.18 6.28 -1.37
N ARG A 21 -4.14 5.46 -1.19
CA ARG A 21 -3.02 5.77 -0.29
C ARG A 21 -1.74 5.04 -0.66
N LEU A 22 -0.63 5.74 -0.48
CA LEU A 22 0.73 5.21 -0.48
C LEU A 22 1.26 5.27 0.95
N HIS A 23 1.85 4.18 1.41
CA HIS A 23 2.31 4.02 2.79
C HIS A 23 3.70 3.40 2.82
N GLY A 24 4.57 3.91 3.68
CA GLY A 24 5.87 3.31 3.95
C GLY A 24 5.81 2.58 5.29
N TRP A 25 6.33 1.37 5.35
CA TRP A 25 6.47 0.66 6.62
C TRP A 25 7.83 0.00 6.75
N LEU A 26 8.30 -0.05 7.99
CA LEU A 26 9.56 -0.68 8.35
C LEU A 26 9.34 -1.52 9.59
N TYR A 27 9.78 -2.78 9.56
CA TYR A 27 9.82 -3.63 10.76
C TYR A 27 11.26 -3.86 11.19
N GLU A 28 11.61 -3.50 12.43
CA GLU A 28 12.94 -3.75 12.97
C GLU A 28 13.08 -5.20 13.44
N ASP A 29 13.23 -6.10 12.47
CA ASP A 29 13.72 -7.46 12.71
C ASP A 29 15.05 -7.69 11.95
N ALA A 30 15.54 -8.94 11.95
CA ALA A 30 16.81 -9.29 11.31
C ALA A 30 16.83 -8.98 9.79
N GLY A 31 15.68 -8.83 9.13
CA GLY A 31 15.55 -8.56 7.70
C GLY A 31 15.05 -7.15 7.33
N GLY A 32 14.65 -6.34 8.31
CA GLY A 32 13.94 -5.06 8.14
C GLY A 32 14.44 -4.10 7.07
N GLU A 33 14.00 -4.28 5.83
CA GLU A 33 14.10 -3.30 4.75
C GLU A 33 12.87 -2.38 4.75
N PRO A 34 13.01 -1.11 4.39
CA PRO A 34 11.87 -0.25 4.10
C PRO A 34 11.00 -0.89 3.02
N ARG A 35 9.69 -0.92 3.27
CA ARG A 35 8.68 -1.42 2.34
C ARG A 35 7.72 -0.31 1.99
N TRP A 36 7.29 -0.29 0.74
CA TRP A 36 6.28 0.65 0.25
C TRP A 36 5.06 -0.14 -0.16
N SER A 37 3.89 0.30 0.28
CA SER A 37 2.61 -0.30 -0.05
C SER A 37 1.70 0.71 -0.70
N ILE A 38 0.94 0.29 -1.69
CA ILE A 38 -0.08 1.07 -2.36
C ILE A 38 -1.45 0.41 -2.22
N GLU A 39 -2.49 1.21 -2.09
CA GLU A 39 -3.87 0.73 -2.05
C GLU A 39 -4.79 1.75 -2.72
N VAL A 40 -5.73 1.25 -3.53
CA VAL A 40 -6.83 1.98 -4.15
C VAL A 40 -8.13 1.21 -3.95
N ASP A 41 -9.04 1.78 -3.18
CA ASP A 41 -10.39 1.26 -2.95
C ASP A 41 -11.39 1.98 -3.86
N GLY A 42 -12.16 1.23 -4.63
CA GLY A 42 -13.33 1.71 -5.35
C GLY A 42 -14.53 1.87 -4.43
N ARG A 43 -15.48 2.72 -4.83
CA ARG A 43 -16.79 2.78 -4.18
C ARG A 43 -17.59 1.50 -4.46
N PRO A 44 -18.58 1.20 -3.60
CA PRO A 44 -19.52 0.13 -3.88
C PRO A 44 -20.15 0.30 -5.27
N HIS A 45 -20.11 -0.77 -6.05
CA HIS A 45 -20.68 -0.86 -7.39
C HIS A 45 -21.47 -2.16 -7.50
N ARG A 46 -22.53 -2.16 -8.31
CA ARG A 46 -23.37 -3.34 -8.50
C ARG A 46 -22.79 -4.20 -9.62
N PHE A 47 -22.41 -5.43 -9.30
CA PHE A 47 -21.89 -6.43 -10.22
C PHE A 47 -22.93 -7.53 -10.48
N GLY A 48 -23.01 -8.01 -11.71
CA GLY A 48 -23.97 -9.03 -12.14
C GLY A 48 -25.38 -8.48 -12.39
N ASP A 49 -26.25 -9.34 -12.92
CA ASP A 49 -27.60 -9.00 -13.35
C ASP A 49 -28.70 -9.56 -12.42
N ASP A 50 -29.86 -8.91 -12.47
CA ASP A 50 -31.11 -9.35 -11.85
C ASP A 50 -30.98 -9.78 -10.37
N ALA A 51 -31.32 -11.04 -10.08
CA ALA A 51 -31.41 -11.62 -8.74
C ALA A 51 -30.06 -12.04 -8.15
N LEU A 52 -29.00 -12.08 -8.97
CA LEU A 52 -27.64 -12.42 -8.54
C LEU A 52 -26.75 -11.19 -8.34
N ALA A 53 -27.27 -10.00 -8.65
CA ALA A 53 -26.50 -8.78 -8.55
C ALA A 53 -26.10 -8.48 -7.09
N GLN A 54 -24.80 -8.21 -6.88
CA GLN A 54 -24.25 -7.89 -5.56
C GLN A 54 -23.55 -6.53 -5.59
N GLU A 55 -23.60 -5.83 -4.47
CA GLU A 55 -22.88 -4.57 -4.30
C GLU A 55 -21.50 -4.86 -3.70
N LEU A 56 -20.44 -4.63 -4.48
CA LEU A 56 -19.06 -4.95 -4.13
C LEU A 56 -18.16 -3.72 -4.32
N SER A 57 -17.07 -3.64 -3.55
CA SER A 57 -16.09 -2.56 -3.64
C SER A 57 -14.75 -3.15 -4.08
N PRO A 58 -14.28 -2.91 -5.31
CA PRO A 58 -12.98 -3.42 -5.74
C PRO A 58 -11.86 -2.74 -4.95
N ARG A 59 -10.84 -3.49 -4.56
CA ARG A 59 -9.64 -2.98 -3.90
C ARG A 59 -8.41 -3.50 -4.60
N PHE A 60 -7.62 -2.58 -5.16
CA PHE A 60 -6.33 -2.87 -5.76
C PHE A 60 -5.24 -2.52 -4.75
N TYR A 61 -4.30 -3.44 -4.52
CA TYR A 61 -3.21 -3.17 -3.57
C TYR A 61 -1.94 -3.97 -3.90
N ASP A 62 -0.81 -3.44 -3.46
CA ASP A 62 0.47 -4.15 -3.38
C ASP A 62 1.09 -3.77 -2.03
N GLU A 63 1.40 -4.77 -1.19
CA GLU A 63 1.88 -4.52 0.17
C GLU A 63 3.40 -4.32 0.24
N SER A 64 4.12 -4.67 -0.83
CA SER A 64 5.57 -4.64 -0.90
C SER A 64 6.05 -4.33 -2.33
N LEU A 65 5.90 -3.07 -2.74
CA LEU A 65 6.51 -2.56 -3.97
C LEU A 65 8.02 -2.86 -3.97
N PRO A 66 8.60 -3.30 -5.10
CA PRO A 66 10.02 -3.68 -5.20
C PRO A 66 10.94 -2.44 -5.29
N LEU A 67 10.75 -1.48 -4.40
CA LEU A 67 11.43 -0.19 -4.39
C LEU A 67 12.33 -0.05 -3.17
N ARG A 68 13.64 0.11 -3.39
CA ARG A 68 14.64 0.35 -2.34
C ARG A 68 14.92 1.84 -2.18
N ILE A 69 13.92 2.55 -1.68
CA ILE A 69 13.94 4.00 -1.54
C ILE A 69 14.08 4.39 -0.07
N GLY A 70 14.97 5.33 0.20
CA GLY A 70 15.23 5.87 1.54
C GLY A 70 14.38 7.07 1.89
N ASP A 71 13.71 7.70 0.94
CA ASP A 71 12.91 8.90 1.20
C ASP A 71 11.64 8.83 0.36
N TRP A 72 10.48 8.98 1.00
CA TRP A 72 9.19 8.87 0.33
C TRP A 72 9.06 9.85 -0.86
N ARG A 73 9.78 10.97 -0.85
CA ARG A 73 9.76 11.94 -1.96
C ARG A 73 10.42 11.39 -3.22
N GLN A 74 11.34 10.44 -3.09
CA GLN A 74 11.99 9.76 -4.21
C GLN A 74 11.09 8.71 -4.88
N LEU A 75 9.88 8.48 -4.36
CA LEU A 75 8.84 7.71 -5.04
C LEU A 75 8.37 8.37 -6.34
N GLU A 76 8.66 9.67 -6.52
CA GLU A 76 8.45 10.38 -7.78
C GLU A 76 9.26 9.73 -8.92
N GLN A 77 8.61 9.61 -10.08
CA GLN A 77 9.15 9.00 -11.32
C GLN A 77 9.51 7.50 -11.21
N GLN A 78 9.05 6.82 -10.16
CA GLN A 78 9.27 5.38 -10.03
C GLN A 78 8.30 4.58 -10.91
N HIS A 79 8.78 3.44 -11.38
CA HIS A 79 8.01 2.52 -12.22
C HIS A 79 8.27 1.08 -11.80
N CYS A 80 7.20 0.34 -11.56
CA CYS A 80 7.21 -1.07 -11.23
C CYS A 80 6.42 -1.84 -12.29
N ARG A 81 6.95 -2.96 -12.74
CA ARG A 81 6.26 -3.89 -13.63
C ARG A 81 6.33 -5.28 -13.05
N PHE A 82 5.22 -5.99 -13.10
CA PHE A 82 5.08 -7.36 -12.66
C PHE A 82 4.34 -8.17 -13.73
N ARG A 83 4.82 -9.38 -14.02
CA ARG A 83 4.17 -10.32 -14.92
C ARG A 83 4.24 -11.74 -14.35
N TRP A 84 3.08 -12.27 -13.99
CA TRP A 84 2.92 -13.53 -13.27
C TRP A 84 3.58 -14.76 -13.93
N HIS A 85 3.74 -14.79 -15.26
CA HIS A 85 4.38 -15.92 -15.96
C HIS A 85 5.89 -15.79 -16.16
N ASP A 86 6.46 -14.61 -15.94
CA ASP A 86 7.88 -14.34 -16.15
C ASP A 86 8.65 -14.22 -14.82
N ASP A 87 7.94 -13.91 -13.72
CA ASP A 87 8.50 -13.70 -12.39
C ASP A 87 8.30 -14.97 -11.52
N GLU A 88 9.18 -15.96 -11.67
CA GLU A 88 9.23 -17.17 -10.80
C GLU A 88 9.68 -16.86 -9.35
N ASP A 89 10.04 -15.61 -9.06
CA ASP A 89 10.44 -15.17 -7.71
C ASP A 89 9.19 -14.85 -6.88
N GLU A 90 8.74 -15.86 -6.12
CA GLU A 90 7.77 -15.77 -5.03
C GLU A 90 8.25 -14.77 -3.97
N GLY A 91 7.91 -13.50 -4.16
CA GLY A 91 7.82 -12.54 -3.06
C GLY A 91 6.55 -12.80 -2.25
N ASP A 92 6.60 -12.62 -0.93
CA ASP A 92 5.48 -12.87 -0.01
C ASP A 92 4.20 -12.04 -0.28
N SER A 93 4.25 -11.04 -1.18
CA SER A 93 3.09 -10.23 -1.58
C SER A 93 3.19 -9.82 -3.04
N LEU A 94 2.13 -10.08 -3.80
CA LEU A 94 1.99 -9.73 -5.21
C LEU A 94 0.92 -8.65 -5.38
N PRO A 95 1.01 -7.80 -6.42
CA PRO A 95 -0.08 -6.89 -6.77
C PRO A 95 -1.39 -7.65 -6.90
N THR A 96 -2.45 -7.20 -6.21
CA THR A 96 -3.67 -7.97 -5.99
C THR A 96 -4.92 -7.12 -6.23
N LEU A 97 -5.95 -7.74 -6.83
CA LEU A 97 -7.33 -7.29 -6.77
C LEU A 97 -8.07 -8.10 -5.71
N TYR A 98 -8.75 -7.41 -4.79
CA TYR A 98 -9.82 -7.94 -3.99
C TYR A 98 -11.17 -7.44 -4.51
N LEU A 99 -12.02 -8.36 -4.97
CA LEU A 99 -13.43 -8.09 -5.27
C LEU A 99 -14.32 -9.12 -4.56
N CYS A 100 -14.14 -10.40 -4.91
CA CYS A 100 -14.78 -11.54 -4.23
C CYS A 100 -13.74 -12.46 -3.55
N SER A 101 -12.50 -12.40 -4.02
CA SER A 101 -11.36 -13.17 -3.56
C SER A 101 -10.10 -12.34 -3.72
N HIS A 102 -9.04 -12.69 -2.99
CA HIS A 102 -7.73 -12.06 -3.14
C HIS A 102 -6.99 -12.72 -4.29
N LEU A 103 -7.09 -12.12 -5.48
CA LEU A 103 -6.48 -12.65 -6.69
C LEU A 103 -5.39 -11.70 -7.16
N SER A 104 -4.18 -12.22 -7.28
CA SER A 104 -3.07 -11.48 -7.82
C SER A 104 -3.32 -11.08 -9.26
N LEU A 105 -2.78 -9.94 -9.65
CA LEU A 105 -2.90 -9.38 -10.99
C LEU A 105 -1.96 -10.14 -11.93
N PRO A 106 -2.45 -10.81 -12.99
CA PRO A 106 -1.58 -11.52 -13.93
C PRO A 106 -0.57 -10.60 -14.63
N LEU A 107 -0.95 -9.33 -14.82
CA LEU A 107 -0.11 -8.27 -15.35
C LEU A 107 -0.39 -7.00 -14.54
N SER A 108 0.67 -6.33 -14.09
CA SER A 108 0.55 -5.07 -13.35
C SER A 108 1.70 -4.14 -13.75
N GLU A 109 1.35 -2.95 -14.23
CA GLU A 109 2.28 -1.87 -14.56
C GLU A 109 1.86 -0.65 -13.74
N LEU A 110 2.74 -0.22 -12.85
CA LEU A 110 2.50 0.88 -11.91
C LEU A 110 3.58 1.94 -12.12
N SER A 111 3.14 3.18 -12.29
CA SER A 111 4.01 4.35 -12.33
C SER A 111 3.54 5.40 -11.33
N LEU A 112 4.50 5.93 -10.58
CA LEU A 112 4.35 7.12 -9.76
C LEU A 112 5.05 8.27 -10.50
N GLY A 113 4.28 9.19 -11.05
CA GLY A 113 4.75 10.35 -11.80
C GLY A 113 5.13 11.52 -10.90
N ALA A 114 5.00 12.72 -11.47
CA ALA A 114 5.30 13.97 -10.77
C ALA A 114 4.50 14.11 -9.47
N ARG A 115 5.13 14.73 -8.45
CA ARG A 115 4.48 14.99 -7.17
C ARG A 115 4.01 16.43 -7.02
N ASP A 116 2.91 16.61 -6.30
CA ASP A 116 2.43 17.88 -5.77
C ASP A 116 2.33 17.77 -4.24
N GLY A 117 3.27 18.39 -3.54
CA GLY A 117 3.47 18.18 -2.11
C GLY A 117 3.70 16.70 -1.77
N ARG A 118 2.68 16.10 -1.15
CA ARG A 118 2.64 14.68 -0.71
C ARG A 118 1.85 13.77 -1.64
N ARG A 119 1.32 14.31 -2.73
CA ARG A 119 0.52 13.56 -3.71
C ARG A 119 1.36 13.22 -4.92
N PHE A 120 1.15 12.04 -5.48
CA PHE A 120 1.84 11.55 -6.68
C PHE A 120 0.81 11.30 -7.77
N ALA A 121 1.15 11.64 -9.02
CA ALA A 121 0.38 11.17 -10.16
C ALA A 121 0.51 9.65 -10.28
N LEU A 122 -0.55 8.90 -9.97
CA LEU A 122 -0.58 7.45 -10.15
C LEU A 122 -1.09 7.10 -11.54
N GLN A 123 -0.38 6.21 -12.21
CA GLN A 123 -0.90 5.43 -13.33
C GLN A 123 -0.70 3.95 -12.99
N TRP A 124 -1.79 3.19 -12.92
CA TRP A 124 -1.75 1.76 -12.65
C TRP A 124 -2.66 1.02 -13.60
N SER A 125 -2.11 0.11 -14.39
CA SER A 125 -2.86 -0.64 -15.39
C SER A 125 -2.39 -2.08 -15.50
N GLY A 126 -3.21 -2.92 -16.10
CA GLY A 126 -2.85 -4.30 -16.36
C GLY A 126 -4.06 -5.18 -16.58
N LEU A 127 -3.95 -6.43 -16.13
CA LEU A 127 -5.01 -7.43 -16.19
C LEU A 127 -5.38 -7.85 -14.77
N ALA A 128 -6.67 -8.05 -14.54
CA ALA A 128 -7.21 -8.49 -13.26
C ALA A 128 -8.15 -9.68 -13.45
N ASP A 129 -8.13 -10.56 -12.46
CA ASP A 129 -9.08 -11.67 -12.32
C ASP A 129 -9.93 -11.40 -11.07
N ALA A 130 -11.25 -11.58 -11.16
CA ALA A 130 -12.15 -11.42 -10.02
C ALA A 130 -12.91 -12.69 -9.66
N ASN A 131 -12.91 -13.70 -10.55
CA ASN A 131 -13.61 -14.96 -10.38
C ASN A 131 -15.07 -14.79 -9.93
N TRP A 132 -15.76 -13.78 -10.50
CA TRP A 132 -17.13 -13.43 -10.15
C TRP A 132 -18.15 -14.19 -10.99
N ASP A 133 -18.18 -13.94 -12.30
CA ASP A 133 -19.03 -14.62 -13.29
C ASP A 133 -18.26 -14.78 -14.63
N GLU A 134 -18.95 -15.19 -15.70
CA GLU A 134 -18.33 -15.35 -17.02
C GLU A 134 -17.84 -14.01 -17.61
N ASP A 135 -18.50 -12.90 -17.26
CA ASP A 135 -18.17 -11.57 -17.75
C ASP A 135 -17.02 -10.93 -16.97
N TYR A 136 -16.92 -11.22 -15.67
CA TYR A 136 -15.93 -10.69 -14.74
C TYR A 136 -15.11 -11.81 -14.11
N GLY A 137 -14.75 -12.79 -14.93
CA GLY A 137 -14.03 -13.99 -14.49
C GLY A 137 -12.51 -13.79 -14.49
N ARG A 138 -11.95 -13.45 -15.66
CA ARG A 138 -10.49 -13.45 -15.91
C ARG A 138 -10.07 -12.43 -16.97
N ALA A 139 -8.78 -12.06 -16.94
CA ALA A 139 -8.09 -11.21 -17.90
C ALA A 139 -8.82 -9.89 -18.19
N MET A 140 -9.44 -9.30 -17.17
CA MET A 140 -10.14 -8.03 -17.28
C MET A 140 -9.11 -6.91 -17.35
N PRO A 141 -9.07 -6.10 -18.42
CA PRO A 141 -8.20 -4.95 -18.45
C PRO A 141 -8.63 -3.96 -17.37
N PHE A 142 -7.66 -3.40 -16.65
CA PHE A 142 -7.93 -2.33 -15.70
C PHE A 142 -7.00 -1.14 -15.92
N ARG A 143 -7.48 0.04 -15.53
CA ARG A 143 -6.71 1.29 -15.50
C ARG A 143 -7.16 2.16 -14.34
N ILE A 144 -6.20 2.71 -13.61
CA ILE A 144 -6.41 3.62 -12.49
C ILE A 144 -5.51 4.82 -12.72
N GLU A 145 -6.11 5.99 -12.79
CA GLU A 145 -5.40 7.27 -12.89
C GLU A 145 -5.97 8.25 -11.87
N LEU A 146 -5.12 8.70 -10.95
CA LEU A 146 -5.51 9.59 -9.86
C LEU A 146 -4.29 10.26 -9.20
N GLN A 147 -4.54 11.24 -8.34
CA GLN A 147 -3.54 11.78 -7.43
C GLN A 147 -3.56 11.00 -6.12
N ILE A 148 -2.51 10.22 -5.84
CA ILE A 148 -2.43 9.37 -4.66
C ILE A 148 -1.61 10.04 -3.56
N PRO A 149 -2.14 10.20 -2.34
CA PRO A 149 -1.36 10.76 -1.23
C PRO A 149 -0.43 9.71 -0.63
N PHE A 150 0.79 10.11 -0.31
CA PHE A 150 1.58 9.46 0.73
C PHE A 150 1.02 9.87 2.09
N VAL A 151 0.55 8.90 2.86
CA VAL A 151 -0.27 9.18 4.06
C VAL A 151 0.51 9.06 5.36
N GLU A 152 1.42 8.10 5.46
CA GLU A 152 2.19 7.87 6.69
C GLU A 152 3.44 7.03 6.43
N GLN A 153 4.40 7.16 7.34
CA GLN A 153 5.48 6.19 7.54
C GLN A 153 5.26 5.49 8.88
N GLU A 154 5.19 4.16 8.85
CA GLU A 154 5.10 3.32 10.04
C GLU A 154 6.47 2.70 10.36
N VAL A 155 6.84 2.67 11.65
CA VAL A 155 7.99 1.93 12.16
C VAL A 155 7.52 0.97 13.25
N ARG A 156 7.78 -0.31 13.07
CA ARG A 156 7.45 -1.39 14.00
C ARG A 156 8.72 -1.88 14.68
N PHE A 157 8.76 -1.93 16.00
CA PHE A 157 9.95 -2.39 16.71
C PHE A 157 9.63 -2.90 18.12
N TRP A 158 10.50 -3.76 18.63
CA TRP A 158 10.43 -4.25 20.00
C TRP A 158 11.08 -3.24 20.94
N GLN A 159 10.36 -2.85 21.98
CA GLN A 159 10.81 -1.90 22.98
C GLN A 159 10.72 -2.50 24.37
N ARG A 160 11.73 -2.26 25.21
CA ARG A 160 11.77 -2.74 26.60
C ARG A 160 11.20 -1.70 27.57
N GLY A 161 10.02 -1.96 28.13
CA GLY A 161 9.41 -1.23 29.27
C GLY A 161 9.23 0.29 29.12
N ASP A 162 8.47 0.90 30.04
CA ASP A 162 7.90 2.27 29.95
C ASP A 162 8.89 3.45 30.14
N GLY A 163 10.14 3.32 29.70
CA GLY A 163 11.22 4.30 29.98
C GLY A 163 11.90 4.93 28.76
N GLU A 164 11.62 4.48 27.54
CA GLU A 164 12.30 4.97 26.34
C GLU A 164 11.41 5.91 25.52
N ASP A 165 12.01 7.02 25.08
CA ASP A 165 11.40 7.95 24.12
C ASP A 165 11.16 7.21 22.79
N VAL A 166 9.89 6.84 22.56
CA VAL A 166 9.44 6.07 21.40
C VAL A 166 9.76 6.79 20.09
N GLU A 167 9.64 8.12 20.06
CA GLU A 167 9.98 8.90 18.87
C GLU A 167 11.47 8.80 18.58
N ALA A 168 12.31 9.01 19.61
CA ALA A 168 13.76 8.93 19.45
C ALA A 168 14.21 7.54 18.98
N ALA A 169 13.64 6.47 19.56
CA ALA A 169 13.91 5.09 19.15
C ALA A 169 13.49 4.83 17.69
N ALA A 170 12.27 5.21 17.32
CA ALA A 170 11.77 5.04 15.96
C ALA A 170 12.62 5.82 14.93
N ARG A 171 13.05 7.05 15.25
CA ARG A 171 13.95 7.84 14.39
C ARG A 171 15.33 7.21 14.26
N ALA A 172 15.88 6.65 15.33
CA ALA A 172 17.15 5.94 15.28
C ALA A 172 17.06 4.73 14.32
N ILE A 173 15.94 4.00 14.36
CA ILE A 173 15.66 2.87 13.48
C ILE A 173 15.54 3.31 12.01
N LEU A 174 14.79 4.39 11.73
CA LEU A 174 14.69 4.96 10.37
C LEU A 174 16.09 5.25 9.81
N ARG A 175 16.92 5.99 10.56
CA ARG A 175 18.29 6.35 10.15
C ARG A 175 19.18 5.13 9.96
N LYS A 176 19.11 4.16 10.89
CA LYS A 176 19.83 2.88 10.81
C LYS A 176 19.50 2.10 9.54
N ARG A 177 18.28 2.24 9.02
CA ARG A 177 17.79 1.58 7.80
C ARG A 177 17.84 2.47 6.55
N GLY A 178 18.51 3.63 6.63
CA GLY A 178 18.67 4.54 5.50
C GLY A 178 17.40 5.30 5.12
N LEU A 179 16.38 5.34 5.98
CA LEU A 179 15.19 6.17 5.79
C LEU A 179 15.42 7.60 6.29
N ALA A 180 15.08 8.57 5.47
CA ALA A 180 15.09 9.99 5.80
C ALA A 180 13.96 10.32 6.78
N ASP A 181 14.31 10.85 7.94
CA ASP A 181 13.35 11.23 8.99
C ASP A 181 13.11 12.74 9.08
N ALA A 182 13.86 13.55 8.32
CA ALA A 182 13.74 15.01 8.28
C ALA A 182 12.38 15.48 7.74
N HIS A 183 11.76 14.70 6.84
CA HIS A 183 10.47 14.99 6.22
C HIS A 183 9.33 14.18 6.84
N LEU A 184 9.51 13.80 8.10
CA LEU A 184 8.58 12.99 8.88
C LEU A 184 8.36 13.65 10.25
N ARG A 185 7.11 14.01 10.52
CA ARG A 185 6.67 14.49 11.85
C ARG A 185 6.06 13.32 12.60
N TYR A 186 6.61 13.02 13.78
CA TYR A 186 6.03 12.03 14.66
C TYR A 186 4.60 12.41 15.04
N ARG A 187 3.68 11.44 14.97
CA ARG A 187 2.27 11.61 15.28
C ARG A 187 1.91 10.97 16.60
N GLU A 188 2.13 9.66 16.69
CA GLU A 188 1.73 8.84 17.83
C GLU A 188 2.45 7.49 17.79
N TYR A 189 2.30 6.73 18.86
CA TYR A 189 2.62 5.31 18.86
C TYR A 189 1.48 4.49 19.45
N ARG A 190 1.43 3.21 19.09
CA ARG A 190 0.47 2.24 19.62
C ARG A 190 1.19 0.96 20.02
N ARG A 191 0.84 0.45 21.20
CA ARG A 191 1.19 -0.91 21.61
C ARG A 191 0.41 -1.90 20.74
N PHE A 192 1.11 -2.83 20.11
CA PHE A 192 0.49 -3.81 19.22
C PHE A 192 0.40 -5.20 19.85
N ARG A 193 1.51 -5.70 20.41
CA ARG A 193 1.55 -7.01 21.07
C ARG A 193 2.61 -7.02 22.16
N ASP A 194 2.44 -7.86 23.17
CA ASP A 194 3.52 -8.19 24.11
C ASP A 194 4.40 -9.31 23.55
N ASP A 195 5.65 -9.37 24.01
CA ASP A 195 6.50 -10.51 23.72
C ASP A 195 6.04 -11.69 24.60
N PRO A 196 5.58 -12.81 24.01
CA PRO A 196 5.17 -13.97 24.79
C PRO A 196 6.34 -14.62 25.56
N GLY A 197 7.60 -14.33 25.18
CA GLY A 197 8.80 -14.83 25.84
C GLY A 197 9.42 -13.87 26.85
N ASP A 198 9.02 -12.59 26.88
CA ASP A 198 9.57 -11.58 27.80
C ASP A 198 8.54 -10.48 28.10
N GLU A 199 8.00 -10.48 29.33
CA GLU A 199 6.98 -9.52 29.77
C GLU A 199 7.46 -8.04 29.76
N HIS A 200 8.78 -7.83 29.66
CA HIS A 200 9.35 -6.50 29.57
C HIS A 200 9.44 -5.98 28.14
N TYR A 201 9.27 -6.82 27.12
CA TYR A 201 9.28 -6.40 25.72
C TYR A 201 7.88 -6.29 25.13
N ARG A 202 7.69 -5.24 24.34
CA ARG A 202 6.43 -4.95 23.67
C ARG A 202 6.71 -4.52 22.24
N LEU A 203 5.92 -5.04 21.31
CA LEU A 203 5.92 -4.60 19.93
C LEU A 203 5.14 -3.29 19.82
N VAL A 204 5.85 -2.25 19.43
CA VAL A 204 5.35 -0.90 19.26
C VAL A 204 5.24 -0.57 17.77
N ARG A 205 4.20 0.19 17.42
CA ARG A 205 4.02 0.81 16.11
C ARG A 205 4.09 2.31 16.28
N ALA A 206 5.14 2.94 15.77
CA ALA A 206 5.29 4.39 15.72
C ALA A 206 4.85 4.90 14.35
N PHE A 207 4.07 5.99 14.33
CA PHE A 207 3.50 6.56 13.12
C PHE A 207 4.02 7.98 12.90
N PHE A 208 4.41 8.26 11.67
CA PHE A 208 4.88 9.57 11.25
C PHE A 208 4.00 10.09 10.11
N ASP A 209 3.57 11.34 10.24
CA ASP A 209 2.98 12.07 9.14
C ASP A 209 4.11 12.60 8.23
N PRO A 210 3.97 12.52 6.90
CA PRO A 210 4.86 13.27 6.01
C PRO A 210 4.76 14.77 6.28
N VAL A 211 5.88 15.48 6.10
CA VAL A 211 5.95 16.95 6.04
C VAL A 211 6.76 17.37 4.83
N GLU A 212 6.50 18.57 4.32
CA GLU A 212 7.17 19.12 3.13
C GLU A 212 8.58 19.62 3.48
#